data_AF-U1NB78-F1
#
_entry.id   AF-U1NB78-F1
#
_cell.length_a   1.000
_cell.length_b   1.000
_cell.length_c   1.000
_cell.angle_alpha   90.00
_cell.angle_beta   90.00
_cell.angle_gamma   90.00
#
_symmetry.space_group_name_H-M   'P 1'
#
loop_
_entity.id
_entity.type
_entity.pdbx_description
1 polymer ?
#
loop_
_entity_poly.entity_id
_entity_poly.type
_entity_poly.pdbx_seq_one_letter_code
_entity_poly.pdbx_strand_id
1 'polypeptide(L)' 'MNTVVSGNESEIHDEPHIQARRITVSHTHALVEERGLDAQTVADHFDLTASDVYHALAY' A
#
# COMPACT_ATOMS: atom_id res chain seq x y z
N MET A 1 -7.96 -9.00 7.98
CA MET A 1 -8.66 -8.72 6.70
C MET A 1 -7.60 -8.55 5.63
N ASN A 2 -7.87 -8.97 4.39
CA ASN A 2 -6.90 -8.80 3.31
C ASN A 2 -7.06 -7.38 2.73
N THR A 3 -6.09 -6.49 2.98
CA THR A 3 -6.21 -5.06 2.63
C THR A 3 -5.71 -4.77 1.20
N VAL A 4 -5.01 -5.68 0.51
CA VAL A 4 -4.54 -5.44 -0.86
C VAL A 4 -5.49 -6.08 -1.87
N VAL A 5 -5.88 -5.32 -2.90
CA VAL A 5 -6.68 -5.79 -4.04
C VAL A 5 -5.78 -5.87 -5.27
N SER A 6 -5.83 -7.00 -5.97
CA SER A 6 -5.12 -7.20 -7.24
C SER A 6 -5.64 -6.24 -8.31
N GLY A 7 -4.78 -5.69 -9.15
CA GLY A 7 -5.16 -4.70 -10.16
C GLY A 7 -6.21 -5.21 -11.17
N ASN A 8 -6.14 -6.49 -11.54
CA ASN A 8 -7.09 -7.16 -12.43
C ASN A 8 -8.48 -7.40 -11.81
N GLU A 9 -8.61 -7.29 -10.49
CA GLU A 9 -9.86 -7.50 -9.74
C GLU A 9 -10.46 -6.17 -9.25
N SER A 10 -9.88 -5.03 -9.63
CA SER A 10 -10.26 -3.72 -9.14
C SER A 10 -10.79 -2.79 -10.23
N GLU A 11 -11.82 -2.02 -9.88
CA GLU A 11 -12.36 -0.94 -10.71
C GLU A 11 -11.61 0.39 -10.50
N ILE A 12 -10.66 0.46 -9.56
CA ILE A 12 -10.01 1.69 -9.11
C ILE A 12 -8.66 1.93 -9.78
N HIS A 13 -7.87 0.86 -9.96
CA HIS A 13 -6.51 0.90 -10.50
C HIS A 13 -6.07 -0.47 -11.04
N ASP A 14 -5.32 -0.49 -12.14
CA ASP A 14 -4.85 -1.71 -12.82
C ASP A 14 -3.61 -2.36 -12.17
N GLU A 15 -3.10 -1.80 -11.08
CA GLU A 15 -1.96 -2.32 -10.32
C GLU A 15 -2.43 -2.76 -8.94
N PRO A 16 -1.80 -3.74 -8.27
CA PRO A 16 -2.13 -4.08 -6.90
C PRO A 16 -2.06 -2.86 -5.97
N HIS A 17 -3.11 -2.65 -5.18
CA HIS A 17 -3.24 -1.48 -4.32
C HIS A 17 -4.00 -1.77 -3.04
N ILE A 18 -3.83 -0.88 -2.07
CA ILE A 18 -4.59 -0.86 -0.83
C ILE A 18 -6.07 -0.62 -1.14
N GLN A 19 -6.95 -1.48 -0.63
CA GLN A 19 -8.38 -1.47 -0.87
C GLN A 19 -8.99 -0.09 -0.63
N ALA A 20 -9.89 0.30 -1.55
CA ALA A 20 -10.57 1.61 -1.57
C ALA A 20 -9.64 2.83 -1.68
N ARG A 21 -8.35 2.63 -1.95
CA ARG A 21 -7.36 3.70 -2.10
C ARG A 21 -6.54 3.49 -3.38
N ARG A 22 -6.04 4.58 -3.98
CA ARG A 22 -5.15 4.53 -5.17
C ARG A 22 -3.66 4.47 -4.78
N ILE A 23 -3.36 3.76 -3.71
CA ILE A 23 -1.98 3.62 -3.22
C ILE A 23 -1.50 2.24 -3.60
N THR A 24 -0.63 2.18 -4.60
CA THR A 24 -0.14 0.91 -5.14
C THR A 24 0.88 0.26 -4.20
N VAL A 25 1.01 -1.06 -4.30
CA VAL A 25 2.05 -1.83 -3.61
C VAL A 25 3.43 -1.32 -4.01
N SER A 26 3.67 -1.09 -5.30
CA SER A 26 4.93 -0.55 -5.80
C SER A 26 5.25 0.83 -5.22
N HIS A 27 4.26 1.73 -5.11
CA HIS A 27 4.45 3.02 -4.48
C HIS A 27 4.83 2.88 -3.00
N THR A 28 4.23 1.93 -2.29
CA THR A 28 4.53 1.65 -0.89
C THR A 28 5.97 1.16 -0.72
N HIS A 29 6.43 0.23 -1.58
CA HIS A 29 7.83 -0.20 -1.61
C HIS A 29 8.79 0.97 -1.86
N ALA A 30 8.52 1.82 -2.86
CA ALA A 30 9.39 2.96 -3.16
C ALA A 30 9.54 3.91 -1.97
N LEU A 31 8.47 4.14 -1.20
CA LEU A 31 8.53 4.98 -0.01
C LEU A 31 9.37 4.36 1.12
N VAL A 32 9.21 3.06 1.36
CA VAL A 32 9.87 2.39 2.49
C VAL A 32 11.31 2.02 2.16
N GLU A 33 11.53 1.40 1.00
CA GLU A 33 12.82 0.81 0.65
C GLU A 33 13.75 1.80 -0.07
N GLU A 34 13.22 2.63 -0.97
CA GLU A 34 14.05 3.58 -1.71
C GLU A 34 14.22 4.91 -0.95
N ARG A 35 13.16 5.38 -0.29
CA ARG A 35 13.20 6.65 0.48
C ARG A 35 13.49 6.46 1.97
N GLY A 36 13.53 5.22 2.45
CA GLY A 36 13.88 4.90 3.83
C GLY A 36 12.84 5.37 4.86
N LEU A 37 11.58 5.58 4.44
CA LEU A 37 10.50 5.90 5.38
C LEU A 37 10.13 4.65 6.17
N ASP A 38 9.86 4.80 7.46
CA ASP A 38 9.29 3.71 8.23
C ASP A 38 7.79 3.53 7.90
N ALA A 39 7.28 2.32 8.16
CA ALA A 39 5.89 1.98 7.86
C ALA A 39 4.86 2.85 8.60
N GLN A 40 5.19 3.36 9.79
CA GLN A 40 4.28 4.23 10.53
C GLN A 40 4.18 5.60 9.87
N THR A 41 5.32 6.18 9.46
CA THR A 41 5.34 7.45 8.73
C THR A 41 4.55 7.36 7.42
N VAL A 42 4.68 6.26 6.66
CA VAL A 42 3.86 6.03 5.46
C VAL A 42 2.38 5.92 5.85
N ALA A 43 2.06 5.22 6.94
CA ALA A 43 0.69 5.07 7.38
C ALA A 43 0.05 6.42 7.74
N ASP A 44 0.76 7.26 8.49
CA ASP A 44 0.30 8.60 8.88
C ASP A 44 0.08 9.51 7.68
N HIS A 45 0.94 9.43 6.65
CA HIS A 45 0.80 10.24 5.43
C HIS A 45 -0.45 9.93 4.61
N PHE A 46 -0.95 8.69 4.71
CA PHE A 46 -2.01 8.19 3.83
C PHE A 46 -3.26 7.74 4.57
N ASP A 47 -3.37 8.06 5.86
CA ASP A 47 -4.47 7.62 6.73
C ASP A 47 -4.67 6.10 6.67
N LEU A 48 -3.57 5.37 6.81
CA LEU A 48 -3.53 3.91 6.86
C LEU A 48 -3.21 3.43 8.26
N THR A 49 -3.36 2.13 8.49
CA THR A 49 -2.68 1.49 9.62
C THR A 49 -1.30 1.01 9.19
N ALA A 50 -0.35 0.94 10.13
CA ALA A 50 0.94 0.30 9.85
C ALA A 50 0.78 -1.16 9.37
N SER A 51 -0.28 -1.85 9.81
CA SER A 51 -0.60 -3.20 9.33
C SER A 51 -0.95 -3.22 7.85
N ASP A 52 -1.65 -2.20 7.33
CA ASP A 52 -1.98 -2.11 5.91
C ASP A 52 -0.71 -1.91 5.07
N VAL A 53 0.23 -1.11 5.58
CA VAL A 53 1.54 -0.91 4.96
C VAL A 53 2.34 -2.22 4.94
N TYR A 54 2.41 -2.94 6.06
CA TYR A 54 3.09 -4.24 6.10
C TYR A 54 2.42 -5.29 5.21
N HIS A 55 1.09 -5.28 5.11
CA HIS A 55 0.38 -6.16 4.17
C HIS A 55 0.71 -5.83 2.71
N ALA A 56 0.80 -4.54 2.37
CA ALA A 56 1.23 -4.12 1.03
C ALA A 56 2.67 -4.56 0.73
N LEU A 57 3.59 -4.43 1.69
CA LEU A 57 5.00 -4.86 1.53
C LEU A 57 5.19 -6.38 1.44
N ALA A 58 4.20 -7.17 1.86
CA ALA A 58 4.25 -8.64 1.86
C ALA A 58 3.46 -9.28 0.70
N TYR A 59 2.83 -8.46 -0.15
CA TYR A 59 2.04 -8.87 -1.31
C TYR A 59 2.94 -9.20 -2.51
#